data_AF-A0A1H7BUK1-F1
#
_entry.id   AF-A0A1H7BUK1-F1
#
_cell.length_a   1.000
_cell.length_b   1.000
_cell.length_c   1.000
_cell.angle_alpha   90.00
_cell.angle_beta   90.00
_cell.angle_gamma   90.00
#
_symmetry.space_group_name_H-M   'P 1'
#
loop_
_entity.id
_entity.type
_entity.pdbx_description
1 polymer ?
#
loop_
_entity_poly.entity_id
_entity_poly.type
_entity_poly.pdbx_seq_one_letter_code
_entity_poly.pdbx_strand_id
1 'polypeptide(L)'
;MKKTALLFLLSFSLGSLAIAQDINDEITLIQAEFGMGKKQLVEAVMDLPESVAPGFWIIYQQYEGQRQLLARERLLLINNYLENYANLGNELSDSLAKGIMKNTAARNKLHQKYYKQFKKITSARDAAKFMQLDNYIHSTLRNITLQELPFIDEF
;
A
#
# COMPACT_ATOMS: atom_id res chain seq x y z
N MET A 1 -29.27 11.56 9.92
CA MET A 1 -28.38 12.60 10.52
C MET A 1 -27.38 11.91 11.44
N LYS A 2 -26.11 12.24 11.22
CA LYS A 2 -24.96 12.15 12.14
C LYS A 2 -24.49 10.76 12.60
N LYS A 3 -23.36 10.39 11.99
CA LYS A 3 -22.42 9.34 12.36
C LYS A 3 -21.97 9.56 13.80
N THR A 4 -22.32 8.65 14.70
CA THR A 4 -21.75 8.56 16.05
C THR A 4 -21.29 7.13 16.27
N ALA A 5 -20.03 6.86 15.93
CA ALA A 5 -19.25 5.78 16.50
C ALA A 5 -17.77 6.02 16.14
N LEU A 6 -16.90 5.89 17.13
CA LEU A 6 -15.44 6.08 17.12
C LEU A 6 -14.92 7.52 17.29
N LEU A 7 -15.26 8.11 18.44
CA LEU A 7 -14.46 9.11 19.15
C LEU A 7 -14.28 8.64 20.60
N PHE A 8 -13.37 7.68 20.80
CA PHE A 8 -12.76 7.22 22.07
C PHE A 8 -11.54 6.41 21.58
N LEU A 9 -10.27 6.70 21.86
CA LEU A 9 -9.66 7.34 23.00
C LEU A 9 -8.51 8.28 22.55
N LEU A 10 -8.62 9.57 22.87
CA LEU A 10 -7.48 10.48 22.91
C LEU A 10 -7.58 11.29 24.20
N SER A 11 -7.42 10.61 25.33
CA SER A 11 -7.40 11.24 26.66
C SER A 11 -6.68 10.33 27.66
N PHE A 12 -5.37 10.15 27.50
CA PHE A 12 -4.53 9.75 28.63
C PHE A 12 -3.19 10.47 28.55
N SER A 13 -3.18 11.71 29.03
CA SER A 13 -1.97 12.40 29.45
C SER A 13 -1.56 11.86 30.82
N LEU A 14 -0.49 11.07 30.87
CA LEU A 14 0.45 10.93 32.00
C LEU A 14 1.48 9.84 31.65
N GLY A 15 2.75 10.22 31.63
CA GLY A 15 3.86 9.28 31.64
C GLY A 15 4.56 9.13 30.29
N SER A 16 5.67 9.84 30.17
CA SER A 16 6.76 9.59 29.22
C SER A 16 7.20 8.12 29.25
N LEU A 17 6.63 7.32 28.37
CA LEU A 17 7.26 6.18 27.72
C LEU A 17 6.93 6.30 26.23
N ALA A 18 7.57 7.26 25.57
CA ALA A 18 7.74 7.19 24.13
C ALA A 18 8.64 5.98 23.86
N ILE A 19 8.03 4.80 23.79
CA ILE A 19 8.59 3.72 22.99
C ILE A 19 8.58 4.31 21.58
N ALA A 20 9.75 4.71 21.07
CA ALA A 20 9.89 4.97 19.65
C ALA A 20 9.47 3.66 18.96
N GLN A 21 8.28 3.65 18.38
CA GLN A 21 7.83 2.50 17.60
C GLN A 21 8.75 2.41 16.39
N ASP A 22 9.37 1.25 16.18
CA ASP A 22 10.19 1.03 15.01
C ASP A 22 9.28 1.09 13.77
N ILE A 23 9.63 1.93 12.79
CA ILE A 23 8.85 2.09 11.57
C ILE A 23 8.62 0.75 10.85
N ASN A 24 9.52 -0.23 10.99
CA ASN A 24 9.31 -1.56 10.42
C ASN A 24 8.21 -2.34 11.12
N ASP A 25 8.04 -2.18 12.43
CA ASP A 25 6.97 -2.81 13.20
C ASP A 25 5.62 -2.18 12.85
N GLU A 26 5.56 -0.85 12.72
CA GLU A 26 4.37 -0.13 12.26
C GLU A 26 3.96 -0.55 10.85
N ILE A 27 4.92 -0.59 9.91
CA ILE A 27 4.66 -1.06 8.54
C ILE A 27 4.13 -2.50 8.56
N THR A 28 4.68 -3.37 9.41
CA THR A 28 4.24 -4.77 9.51
C THR A 28 2.80 -4.86 9.99
N LEU A 29 2.43 -4.09 11.02
CA LEU A 29 1.07 -4.03 11.54
C LEU A 29 0.08 -3.51 10.49
N ILE A 30 0.41 -2.40 9.83
CA ILE A 30 -0.40 -1.82 8.75
C ILE A 30 -0.61 -2.85 7.62
N GLN A 31 0.45 -3.56 7.22
CA GLN A 31 0.37 -4.57 6.17
C GLN A 31 -0.50 -5.77 6.54
N ALA A 32 -0.48 -6.19 7.81
CA ALA A 32 -1.30 -7.30 8.30
C ALA A 32 -2.79 -6.93 8.27
N GLU A 33 -3.16 -5.80 8.88
CA GLU A 33 -4.54 -5.33 8.95
C GLU A 33 -5.12 -5.08 7.55
N PHE A 34 -4.38 -4.33 6.73
CA PHE A 34 -4.81 -4.03 5.37
C PHE A 34 -4.87 -5.29 4.48
N GLY A 35 -3.94 -6.23 4.66
CA GLY A 35 -3.91 -7.47 3.89
C GLY A 35 -5.18 -8.31 4.07
N MET A 36 -5.72 -8.37 5.29
CA MET A 36 -6.95 -9.09 5.58
C MET A 36 -8.16 -8.44 4.90
N GLY A 37 -8.34 -7.13 5.07
CA GLY A 37 -9.45 -6.40 4.46
C GLY A 37 -9.39 -6.41 2.92
N LYS A 38 -8.19 -6.28 2.34
CA LYS A 38 -7.99 -6.37 0.90
C LYS A 38 -8.39 -7.75 0.36
N LYS A 39 -8.01 -8.84 1.03
CA LYS A 39 -8.35 -10.19 0.60
C LYS A 39 -9.86 -10.40 0.53
N GLN A 40 -10.59 -9.97 1.56
CA GLN A 40 -12.06 -10.05 1.59
C GLN A 40 -12.71 -9.26 0.46
N LEU A 41 -12.19 -8.05 0.17
CA LEU A 41 -12.68 -7.24 -0.94
C LEU A 41 -12.39 -7.90 -2.31
N VAL A 42 -11.21 -8.48 -2.48
CA VAL A 42 -10.86 -9.23 -3.71
C VAL A 42 -11.78 -10.42 -3.88
N GLU A 43 -12.04 -11.18 -2.83
CA GLU A 43 -12.95 -12.33 -2.86
C GLU A 43 -14.36 -11.91 -3.29
N ALA A 44 -14.94 -10.90 -2.62
CA ALA A 44 -16.27 -10.40 -2.89
C ALA A 44 -16.42 -9.80 -4.31
N VAL A 45 -15.42 -9.06 -4.78
CA VAL A 45 -15.48 -8.46 -6.11
C VAL A 45 -15.24 -9.51 -7.17
N MET A 46 -14.23 -10.37 -7.02
CA MET A 46 -13.83 -11.30 -8.07
C MET A 46 -14.89 -12.37 -8.32
N ASP A 47 -15.48 -12.93 -7.24
CA ASP A 47 -16.59 -13.90 -7.31
C ASP A 47 -16.32 -14.99 -8.38
N LEU A 48 -15.17 -15.66 -8.24
CA LEU A 48 -14.68 -16.61 -9.22
C LEU A 48 -15.32 -17.99 -9.01
N PRO A 49 -15.61 -18.74 -10.09
CA PRO A 49 -16.07 -20.13 -9.96
C PRO A 49 -15.08 -21.01 -9.19
N GLU A 50 -15.58 -22.01 -8.47
CA GLU A 50 -14.76 -22.95 -7.69
C GLU A 50 -13.70 -23.66 -8.53
N SER A 51 -13.95 -23.87 -9.83
CA SER A 51 -12.99 -24.47 -10.76
C SER A 51 -11.80 -23.58 -11.08
N VAL A 52 -11.89 -22.27 -10.84
CA VAL A 52 -10.88 -21.25 -11.20
C VAL A 52 -10.24 -20.63 -9.97
N ALA A 53 -11.01 -20.44 -8.90
CA ALA A 53 -10.59 -19.73 -7.69
C ALA A 53 -9.28 -20.26 -7.07
N PRO A 54 -9.03 -21.59 -6.94
CA PRO A 54 -7.77 -22.08 -6.36
C PRO A 54 -6.53 -21.60 -7.13
N GLY A 55 -6.58 -21.66 -8.47
CA GLY A 55 -5.48 -21.20 -9.32
C GLY A 55 -5.25 -19.69 -9.23
N PHE A 56 -6.34 -18.92 -9.13
CA PHE A 56 -6.26 -17.47 -8.89
C PHE A 56 -5.57 -17.14 -7.56
N TRP A 57 -5.99 -17.79 -6.47
CA TRP A 57 -5.46 -17.48 -5.13
C TRP A 57 -3.97 -17.80 -4.98
N ILE A 58 -3.46 -18.83 -5.66
CA ILE A 58 -2.02 -19.12 -5.70
C ILE A 58 -1.25 -17.94 -6.32
N ILE A 59 -1.68 -17.46 -7.48
CA ILE A 59 -1.05 -16.33 -8.17
C ILE A 59 -1.22 -15.03 -7.36
N TYR A 60 -2.38 -14.85 -6.73
CA TYR A 60 -2.65 -13.73 -5.84
C TYR A 60 -1.67 -13.69 -4.66
N GLN A 61 -1.43 -14.79 -3.97
CA GLN A 61 -0.51 -14.81 -2.84
C GLN A 61 0.92 -14.43 -3.26
N GLN A 62 1.38 -14.91 -4.42
CA GLN A 62 2.70 -14.54 -4.96
C GLN A 62 2.78 -13.06 -5.34
N TYR A 63 1.70 -12.52 -5.93
CA TYR A 63 1.56 -11.10 -6.23
C TYR A 63 1.64 -10.27 -4.95
N GLU A 64 0.85 -10.63 -3.94
CA GLU A 64 0.75 -9.88 -2.70
C GLU A 64 2.07 -9.81 -1.95
N GLY A 65 2.86 -10.89 -1.93
CA GLY A 65 4.19 -10.88 -1.31
C GLY A 65 5.13 -9.86 -1.98
N GLN A 66 5.21 -9.84 -3.31
CA GLN A 66 6.01 -8.83 -4.03
C GLN A 66 5.44 -7.42 -3.88
N ARG A 67 4.11 -7.27 -3.88
CA ARG A 67 3.44 -5.98 -3.73
C ARG A 67 3.66 -5.38 -2.33
N GLN A 68 3.69 -6.20 -1.28
CA GLN A 68 4.01 -5.76 0.09
C GLN A 68 5.44 -5.24 0.19
N LEU A 69 6.42 -5.87 -0.48
CA LEU A 69 7.79 -5.37 -0.49
C LEU A 69 7.88 -3.98 -1.12
N LEU A 70 7.20 -3.77 -2.25
CA LEU A 70 7.16 -2.44 -2.89
C LEU A 70 6.43 -1.40 -2.03
N ALA A 71 5.35 -1.80 -1.34
CA ALA A 71 4.65 -0.91 -0.41
C ALA A 71 5.53 -0.52 0.78
N ARG A 72 6.32 -1.45 1.34
CA ARG A 72 7.29 -1.16 2.40
C ARG A 72 8.35 -0.17 1.92
N GLU A 73 8.96 -0.40 0.76
CA GLU A 73 9.95 0.53 0.19
C GLU A 73 9.38 1.94 0.03
N ARG A 74 8.12 2.04 -0.45
CA ARG A 74 7.40 3.32 -0.57
C ARG A 74 7.24 4.02 0.78
N LEU A 75 6.82 3.30 1.82
CA LEU A 75 6.62 3.84 3.16
C LEU A 75 7.94 4.32 3.77
N LEU A 76 9.04 3.56 3.58
CA LEU A 76 10.37 3.97 4.05
C LEU A 76 10.87 5.24 3.35
N LEU A 77 10.63 5.39 2.05
CA LEU A 77 10.96 6.63 1.33
C LEU A 77 10.17 7.83 1.87
N ILE A 78 8.90 7.63 2.18
CA ILE A 78 8.04 8.67 2.75
C ILE A 78 8.47 9.02 4.18
N ASN A 79 8.80 8.02 5.00
CA ASN A 79 9.31 8.24 6.35
C ASN A 79 10.62 9.05 6.32
N ASN A 80 11.55 8.68 5.44
CA ASN A 80 12.81 9.41 5.27
C ASN A 80 12.59 10.88 4.85
N TYR A 81 11.62 11.13 3.96
CA TYR A 81 11.21 12.49 3.61
C TYR A 81 10.72 13.28 4.83
N LEU A 82 9.83 12.71 5.63
CA LEU A 82 9.24 13.37 6.79
C LEU A 82 10.27 13.61 7.90
N GLU A 83 11.13 12.64 8.20
CA GLU A 83 12.18 12.77 9.23
C GLU A 83 13.22 13.85 8.88
N ASN A 84 13.47 14.08 7.59
CA ASN A 84 14.48 15.01 7.11
C ASN A 84 13.89 16.28 6.51
N TYR A 85 12.58 16.50 6.63
CA TYR A 85 11.87 17.58 5.94
C TYR A 85 12.50 18.96 6.19
N ALA A 86 12.85 19.27 7.44
CA ALA A 86 13.47 20.55 7.81
C ALA A 86 14.89 20.76 7.25
N ASN A 87 15.56 19.68 6.81
CA ASN A 87 16.96 19.70 6.35
C ASN A 87 17.09 19.00 4.99
N LEU A 88 16.12 19.21 4.11
CA LEU A 88 16.05 18.55 2.81
C LEU A 88 17.07 19.14 1.81
N GLY A 89 18.30 18.65 1.83
CA GLY A 89 19.34 19.04 0.88
C GLY A 89 19.09 18.53 -0.55
N ASN A 90 19.84 19.07 -1.51
CA ASN A 90 19.72 18.72 -2.94
C ASN A 90 19.94 17.22 -3.20
N GLU A 91 20.95 16.63 -2.57
CA GLU A 91 21.31 15.23 -2.75
C GLU A 91 20.23 14.28 -2.23
N LEU A 92 19.67 14.56 -1.05
CA LEU A 92 18.59 13.77 -0.47
C LEU A 92 17.30 13.91 -1.30
N SER A 93 17.00 15.13 -1.76
CA SER A 93 15.85 15.41 -2.63
C SER A 93 15.91 14.61 -3.93
N ASP A 94 17.06 14.61 -4.61
CA ASP A 94 17.28 13.82 -5.83
C ASP A 94 17.16 12.31 -5.56
N SER A 95 17.75 11.83 -4.46
CA SER A 95 17.67 10.42 -4.05
C SER A 95 16.23 9.96 -3.79
N LEU A 96 15.46 10.74 -3.03
CA LEU A 96 14.05 10.45 -2.72
C LEU A 96 13.19 10.46 -3.98
N ALA A 97 13.36 11.47 -4.85
CA ALA A 97 12.65 11.54 -6.12
C ALA A 97 12.93 10.32 -6.99
N LYS A 98 14.21 9.94 -7.14
CA LYS A 98 14.62 8.72 -7.87
C LYS A 98 14.06 7.45 -7.26
N GLY A 99 14.07 7.33 -5.93
CA GLY A 99 13.48 6.20 -5.22
C GLY A 99 11.98 6.03 -5.50
N ILE A 100 11.23 7.13 -5.41
CA ILE A 100 9.78 7.16 -5.69
C ILE A 100 9.50 6.78 -7.15
N MET A 101 10.26 7.30 -8.11
CA MET A 101 10.13 6.95 -9.53
C MET A 101 10.44 5.47 -9.78
N LYS A 102 11.53 4.96 -9.20
CA LYS A 102 11.93 3.55 -9.31
C LYS A 102 10.86 2.61 -8.74
N ASN A 103 10.36 2.91 -7.54
CA ASN A 103 9.30 2.13 -6.90
C ASN A 103 8.00 2.13 -7.75
N THR A 104 7.63 3.28 -8.32
CA THR A 104 6.47 3.40 -9.23
C THR A 104 6.65 2.54 -10.49
N ALA A 105 7.84 2.57 -11.09
CA ALA A 105 8.15 1.74 -12.25
C ALA A 105 8.14 0.24 -11.91
N ALA A 106 8.66 -0.15 -10.74
CA ALA A 106 8.63 -1.53 -10.26
C ALA A 106 7.20 -2.04 -10.06
N ARG A 107 6.30 -1.21 -9.51
CA ARG A 107 4.87 -1.52 -9.37
C ARG A 107 4.20 -1.74 -10.73
N ASN A 108 4.47 -0.87 -11.70
CA ASN A 108 3.93 -1.04 -13.06
C ASN A 108 4.39 -2.36 -13.69
N LYS A 109 5.67 -2.72 -13.53
CA LYS A 109 6.22 -4.00 -14.00
C LYS A 109 5.57 -5.19 -13.30
N LEU A 110 5.34 -5.08 -11.98
CA LEU A 110 4.66 -6.11 -11.20
C LEU A 110 3.24 -6.34 -11.74
N HIS A 111 2.47 -5.27 -11.95
CA HIS A 111 1.13 -5.33 -12.56
C HIS A 111 1.14 -6.03 -13.92
N GLN A 112 2.04 -5.65 -14.82
CA GLN A 112 2.15 -6.27 -16.14
C GLN A 112 2.49 -7.76 -16.06
N LYS A 113 3.43 -8.14 -15.18
CA LYS A 113 3.81 -9.54 -14.94
C LYS A 113 2.61 -10.35 -14.45
N TYR A 114 1.89 -9.84 -13.46
CA TYR A 114 0.80 -10.59 -12.82
C TYR A 114 -0.49 -10.57 -13.63
N TYR A 115 -0.77 -9.54 -14.42
CA TYR A 115 -1.86 -9.58 -15.40
C TYR A 115 -1.73 -10.76 -16.36
N LYS A 116 -0.51 -11.00 -16.89
CA LYS A 116 -0.25 -12.15 -17.77
C LYS A 116 -0.49 -13.49 -17.06
N GLN A 117 -0.10 -13.59 -15.79
CA GLN A 117 -0.27 -14.82 -15.00
C GLN A 117 -1.75 -15.07 -14.65
N PHE A 118 -2.46 -14.06 -14.13
CA PHE A 118 -3.90 -14.17 -13.86
C PHE A 118 -4.67 -14.51 -15.13
N LYS A 119 -4.38 -13.86 -16.26
CA LYS A 119 -5.05 -14.16 -17.53
C LYS A 119 -4.88 -15.61 -17.95
N LYS A 120 -3.73 -16.23 -17.67
CA LYS A 120 -3.45 -17.63 -18.02
C LYS A 120 -4.29 -18.62 -17.20
N ILE A 121 -4.55 -18.32 -15.93
CA ILE A 121 -5.27 -19.23 -15.02
C ILE A 121 -6.77 -18.91 -14.88
N THR A 122 -7.21 -17.76 -15.36
CA THR A 122 -8.61 -17.31 -15.36
C THR A 122 -9.03 -16.98 -16.80
N SER A 123 -9.47 -15.74 -17.05
CA SER A 123 -9.76 -15.17 -18.34
C SER A 123 -9.14 -13.78 -18.46
N ALA A 124 -9.10 -13.20 -19.67
CA ALA A 124 -8.69 -11.81 -19.84
C ALA A 124 -9.61 -10.83 -19.08
N ARG A 125 -10.91 -11.16 -18.99
CA ARG A 125 -11.90 -10.36 -18.26
C ARG A 125 -11.62 -10.38 -16.76
N ASP A 126 -11.37 -11.54 -16.17
CA ASP A 126 -11.10 -11.67 -14.74
C ASP A 126 -9.76 -11.04 -14.36
N ALA A 127 -8.72 -11.25 -15.18
CA ALA A 127 -7.44 -10.59 -14.97
C ALA A 127 -7.58 -9.06 -15.01
N ALA A 128 -8.36 -8.51 -15.94
CA ALA A 128 -8.63 -7.07 -16.01
C ALA A 128 -9.45 -6.57 -14.81
N LYS A 129 -10.47 -7.33 -14.38
CA LYS A 129 -11.30 -7.06 -13.20
C LYS A 129 -10.46 -6.95 -11.93
N PHE A 130 -9.55 -7.89 -11.72
CA PHE A 130 -8.60 -7.84 -10.61
C PHE A 130 -7.67 -6.62 -10.70
N MET A 131 -7.09 -6.35 -11.88
CA MET A 131 -6.19 -5.19 -12.07
C MET A 131 -6.91 -3.86 -11.84
N GLN A 132 -8.17 -3.74 -12.23
CA GLN A 132 -8.99 -2.56 -11.97
C GLN A 132 -9.15 -2.35 -10.45
N LEU A 133 -9.57 -3.40 -9.73
CA LEU A 133 -9.73 -3.35 -8.28
C LEU A 133 -8.42 -3.00 -7.58
N ASP A 134 -7.33 -3.67 -7.93
CA ASP A 134 -6.04 -3.42 -7.30
C ASP A 134 -5.53 -1.99 -7.55
N ASN A 135 -5.69 -1.47 -8.77
CA ASN A 135 -5.35 -0.08 -9.08
C ASN A 135 -6.23 0.93 -8.32
N TYR A 136 -7.52 0.65 -8.14
CA TYR A 136 -8.41 1.48 -7.33
C TYR A 136 -7.93 1.55 -5.89
N ILE A 137 -7.64 0.40 -5.28
CA ILE A 137 -7.16 0.30 -3.91
C ILE A 137 -5.81 1.02 -3.76
N HIS A 138 -4.85 0.75 -4.65
CA HIS A 138 -3.54 1.39 -4.63
C HIS A 138 -3.63 2.91 -4.77
N SER A 139 -4.43 3.42 -5.72
CA SER A 139 -4.60 4.85 -5.95
C SER A 139 -5.25 5.53 -4.75
N THR A 140 -6.23 4.88 -4.13
CA THR A 140 -6.90 5.40 -2.93
C THR A 140 -5.91 5.58 -1.79
N LEU A 141 -5.16 4.52 -1.45
CA LEU A 141 -4.13 4.59 -0.41
C LEU A 141 -3.07 5.65 -0.72
N ARG A 142 -2.58 5.66 -1.96
CA ARG A 142 -1.59 6.65 -2.40
C ARG A 142 -2.10 8.08 -2.21
N ASN A 143 -3.34 8.36 -2.58
CA ASN A 143 -3.91 9.69 -2.44
C ASN A 143 -4.08 10.10 -0.98
N ILE A 144 -4.58 9.19 -0.13
CA ILE A 144 -4.66 9.43 1.31
C ILE A 144 -3.27 9.76 1.87
N THR A 145 -2.26 8.96 1.54
CA THR A 145 -0.89 9.23 2.01
C THR A 145 -0.36 10.57 1.52
N LEU A 146 -0.55 10.90 0.23
CA LEU A 146 -0.05 12.17 -0.33
C LEU A 146 -0.74 13.40 0.26
N GLN A 147 -1.99 13.29 0.71
CA GLN A 147 -2.71 14.39 1.34
C GLN A 147 -2.13 14.75 2.72
N GLU A 148 -1.42 13.83 3.36
CA GLU A 148 -0.78 14.04 4.67
C GLU A 148 0.67 14.54 4.54
N LEU A 149 1.24 14.60 3.33
CA LEU A 149 2.62 15.02 3.13
C LEU A 149 2.69 16.53 2.83
N PRO A 150 3.58 17.27 3.51
CA PRO A 150 3.84 18.65 3.11
C PRO A 150 4.56 18.69 1.76
N PHE A 151 4.32 19.75 0.99
CA PHE A 151 5.14 20.06 -0.17
C PHE A 151 6.53 20.55 0.25
N ILE A 152 7.53 20.37 -0.60
CA ILE A 152 8.86 20.95 -0.36
C ILE A 152 8.71 22.47 -0.24
N ASP A 153 9.35 23.05 0.78
CA ASP A 153 9.30 24.48 1.11
C ASP A 153 7.91 25.00 1.55
N GLU A 154 6.99 24.13 1.98
CA GLU A 154 5.68 24.57 2.48
C GLU A 154 5.73 25.25 3.85
N PHE A 155 6.75 24.95 4.67
CA PHE A 155 6.90 25.44 6.04
C PHE A 155 8.21 26.20 6.24
#